data_AF-A0A6L5Y3S9-F1
#
_entry.id   AF-A0A6L5Y3S9-F1
#
_cell.length_a   1.000
_cell.length_b   1.000
_cell.length_c   1.000
_cell.angle_alpha   90.00
_cell.angle_beta   90.00
_cell.angle_gamma   90.00
#
_symmetry.space_group_name_H-M   'P 1'
#
loop_
_entity.id
_entity.type
_entity.pdbx_description
1 polymer ?
#
loop_
_entity_poly.entity_id
_entity_poly.type
_entity_poly.pdbx_seq_one_letter_code
_entity_poly.pdbx_strand_id
1 'polypeptide(L)'
;MSRFVRKTKGYDIKQVFADENFSSCPICGTGTPEWLTSYKYRGLLKYYLFKCSHCASVLSISEADATGWSYTNASVYGKMKSKDGKEARTNYIRVEEIGLDIRDPLLLRLEKREIPMEELKNYRKTIE
;
A
#
# COMPACT_ATOMS: atom_id res chain seq x y z
N MET A 1 16.70 -0.02 9.33
CA MET A 1 16.16 -0.68 8.12
C MET A 1 15.00 -1.57 8.51
N SER A 2 13.84 -1.45 7.88
CA SER A 2 12.69 -2.33 8.14
C SER A 2 12.99 -3.74 7.63
N ARG A 3 12.80 -4.77 8.47
CA ARG A 3 13.02 -6.17 8.08
C ARG A 3 11.77 -6.70 7.38
N PHE A 4 11.85 -6.83 6.06
CA PHE A 4 10.79 -7.41 5.24
C PHE A 4 10.82 -8.94 5.31
N VAL A 5 9.65 -9.54 5.50
CA VAL A 5 9.48 -11.00 5.56
C VAL A 5 8.22 -11.40 4.82
N ARG A 6 8.27 -12.54 4.12
CA ARG A 6 7.07 -13.21 3.64
C ARG A 6 6.66 -14.25 4.68
N LYS A 7 5.43 -14.18 5.18
CA LYS A 7 4.90 -15.26 6.00
C LYS A 7 4.09 -16.20 5.14
N THR A 8 4.54 -17.43 5.05
CA THR A 8 3.89 -18.50 4.26
C THR A 8 3.07 -19.46 5.13
N LYS A 9 3.14 -19.32 6.46
CA LYS A 9 2.43 -20.16 7.43
C LYS A 9 1.82 -19.31 8.55
N GLY A 10 0.54 -19.56 8.86
CA GLY A 10 -0.24 -18.84 9.85
C GLY A 10 -0.91 -17.57 9.32
N TYR A 11 -1.93 -17.08 10.04
CA TYR A 11 -2.66 -15.86 9.67
C TYR A 11 -1.80 -14.62 9.94
N ASP A 12 -1.47 -13.86 8.89
CA ASP A 12 -0.85 -12.54 9.00
C ASP A 12 -1.66 -11.55 8.16
N ILE A 13 -2.37 -10.64 8.84
CA ILE A 13 -3.25 -9.66 8.22
C ILE A 13 -2.57 -8.81 7.13
N LYS A 14 -1.26 -8.55 7.26
CA LYS A 14 -0.52 -7.79 6.25
C LYS A 14 -0.38 -8.59 4.96
N GLN A 15 -0.08 -9.88 5.10
CA GLN A 15 0.11 -10.78 3.98
C GLN A 15 -1.23 -11.02 3.28
N VAL A 16 -2.28 -11.32 4.05
CA VAL A 16 -3.64 -11.51 3.54
C VAL A 16 -4.12 -10.27 2.79
N PHE A 17 -3.96 -9.08 3.38
CA PHE A 17 -4.35 -7.84 2.73
C PHE A 17 -3.63 -7.62 1.39
N ALA A 18 -2.31 -7.83 1.36
CA ALA A 18 -1.52 -7.65 0.15
C ALA A 18 -1.90 -8.65 -0.96
N ASP A 19 -2.09 -9.92 -0.59
CA ASP A 19 -2.40 -10.98 -1.55
C ASP A 19 -3.84 -10.87 -2.10
N GLU A 20 -4.81 -10.45 -1.28
CA GLU A 20 -6.21 -10.25 -1.72
C GLU A 20 -6.41 -8.98 -2.55
N ASN A 21 -5.75 -7.87 -2.17
CA ASN A 21 -5.97 -6.58 -2.82
C ASN A 21 -5.01 -6.30 -3.97
N PHE A 22 -3.80 -6.87 -3.95
CA PHE A 22 -2.77 -6.64 -4.96
C PHE A 22 -2.29 -7.96 -5.56
N SER A 23 -3.19 -8.70 -6.20
CA SER A 23 -2.84 -9.90 -6.97
C SER A 23 -1.81 -9.62 -8.08
N SER A 24 -1.80 -8.39 -8.62
CA SER A 24 -0.76 -7.87 -9.49
C SER A 24 -0.07 -6.66 -8.84
N CYS A 25 1.24 -6.49 -9.09
CA CYS A 25 1.94 -5.29 -8.65
C CYS A 25 1.43 -4.07 -9.43
N PRO A 26 0.88 -3.03 -8.78
CA PRO A 26 0.41 -1.84 -9.50
C PRO A 26 1.56 -1.00 -10.10
N ILE A 27 2.81 -1.26 -9.71
CA ILE A 27 3.98 -0.53 -10.21
C ILE A 27 4.62 -1.25 -11.40
N CYS A 28 5.04 -2.52 -11.25
CA CYS A 28 5.69 -3.26 -12.35
C CYS A 28 4.74 -4.16 -13.15
N GLY A 29 3.55 -4.42 -12.64
CA GLY A 29 2.53 -5.23 -13.31
C GLY A 29 2.73 -6.75 -13.25
N THR A 30 3.74 -7.25 -12.53
CA THR A 30 3.89 -8.69 -12.32
C THR A 30 2.61 -9.27 -11.71
N GLY A 31 2.10 -10.37 -12.29
CA GLY A 31 0.95 -11.11 -11.75
C GLY A 31 1.30 -12.03 -10.57
N THR A 32 2.57 -12.08 -10.17
CA THR A 32 3.05 -12.87 -9.03
C THR A 32 3.99 -12.04 -8.15
N PRO A 33 3.52 -10.94 -7.54
CA PRO A 33 4.37 -9.97 -6.85
C PRO A 33 5.10 -10.49 -5.61
N GLU A 34 4.70 -11.65 -5.08
CA GLU A 34 5.28 -12.31 -3.91
C GLU A 34 5.56 -11.34 -2.75
N TRP A 35 4.52 -10.62 -2.32
CA TRP A 35 4.66 -9.50 -1.39
C TRP A 35 5.42 -9.87 -0.12
N LEU A 36 6.50 -9.14 0.14
CA LEU A 36 7.21 -9.15 1.41
C LEU A 36 6.59 -8.07 2.30
N THR A 37 6.22 -8.44 3.52
CA THR A 37 5.54 -7.53 4.44
C THR A 37 6.46 -7.06 5.56
N SER A 38 6.25 -5.82 6.01
CA SER A 38 6.84 -5.27 7.22
C SER A 38 5.84 -4.31 7.86
N TYR A 39 6.21 -3.67 8.95
CA TYR A 39 5.49 -2.51 9.47
C TYR A 39 6.47 -1.40 9.83
N LYS A 40 5.95 -0.19 9.99
CA LYS A 40 6.66 0.95 10.58
C LYS A 40 5.69 1.82 11.36
N TYR A 41 6.22 2.59 12.30
CA TYR A 41 5.45 3.62 12.98
C TYR A 41 5.77 5.00 12.38
N ARG A 42 4.74 5.84 12.23
CA ARG A 42 4.87 7.27 11.97
C ARG A 42 4.12 8.00 13.08
N GLY A 43 4.86 8.53 14.04
CA GLY A 43 4.28 9.00 15.30
C GLY A 43 3.58 7.84 16.03
N LEU A 44 2.33 8.06 16.44
CA LEU A 44 1.51 7.06 17.14
C LEU A 44 0.82 6.07 16.19
N LEU A 45 0.98 6.25 14.88
CA LEU A 45 0.22 5.52 13.87
C LEU A 45 1.08 4.40 13.26
N LYS A 46 0.50 3.21 13.15
CA LYS A 46 1.15 2.02 12.61
C LYS A 46 0.77 1.85 11.14
N TYR A 47 1.79 1.63 10.31
CA TYR A 47 1.66 1.44 8.87
C TYR A 47 2.23 0.08 8.48
N TYR A 48 1.48 -0.64 7.66
CA TYR A 48 1.92 -1.87 7.02
C TYR A 48 2.68 -1.55 5.74
N LEU A 49 3.76 -2.29 5.51
CA LEU A 49 4.68 -2.09 4.39
C LEU A 49 4.62 -3.28 3.43
N PHE A 50 4.35 -2.92 2.18
CA PHE A 50 4.19 -3.66 0.94
C PHE A 50 5.42 -3.76 0.02
N LYS A 51 6.40 -4.67 0.18
CA LYS A 51 7.51 -4.72 -0.79
C LYS A 51 7.28 -5.79 -1.86
N CYS A 52 7.28 -5.39 -3.13
CA CYS A 52 7.24 -6.33 -4.24
C CYS A 52 8.59 -7.04 -4.39
N SER A 53 8.60 -8.36 -4.56
CA SER A 53 9.85 -9.12 -4.74
C SER A 53 10.52 -8.83 -6.10
N HIS A 54 9.71 -8.53 -7.12
CA HIS A 54 10.18 -8.37 -8.50
C HIS A 54 10.82 -7.01 -8.76
N CYS A 55 10.11 -5.92 -8.47
CA CYS A 55 10.61 -4.57 -8.73
C CYS A 55 11.17 -3.88 -7.49
N ALA A 56 11.12 -4.52 -6.32
CA ALA A 56 11.55 -3.93 -5.05
C ALA A 56 10.79 -2.66 -4.59
N SER A 57 9.78 -2.19 -5.34
CA SER A 57 8.92 -1.07 -4.93
C SER A 57 8.24 -1.35 -3.59
N VAL A 58 8.12 -0.31 -2.77
CA VAL A 58 7.53 -0.38 -1.43
C VAL A 58 6.26 0.46 -1.39
N LEU A 59 5.16 -0.18 -1.05
CA LEU A 59 3.86 0.43 -0.78
C LEU A 59 3.62 0.47 0.73
N SER A 60 2.73 1.33 1.20
CA SER A 60 2.28 1.30 2.58
C SER A 60 0.83 1.71 2.73
N ILE A 61 0.22 1.17 3.77
CA ILE A 61 -1.16 1.49 4.17
C ILE A 61 -1.19 1.63 5.70
N SER A 62 -2.10 2.45 6.22
CA SER A 62 -2.32 2.49 7.67
C SER A 62 -2.95 1.18 8.15
N GLU A 63 -2.64 0.76 9.38
CA GLU A 63 -3.27 -0.42 10.00
C GLU A 63 -4.79 -0.27 10.06
N ALA A 64 -5.28 0.94 10.34
CA ALA A 64 -6.70 1.25 10.41
C ALA A 64 -7.43 1.09 9.07
N ASP A 65 -6.77 1.40 7.95
CA ASP A 65 -7.33 1.20 6.61
C ASP A 65 -7.30 -0.28 6.21
N ALA A 66 -6.22 -0.98 6.54
CA ALA A 66 -6.07 -2.40 6.24
C ALA A 66 -7.07 -3.28 7.02
N THR A 67 -7.43 -2.89 8.25
CA THR A 67 -8.42 -3.61 9.09
C THR A 67 -9.85 -3.10 8.90
N GLY A 68 -10.05 -2.03 8.13
CA GLY A 68 -11.35 -1.37 7.98
C GLY A 68 -11.83 -0.57 9.21
N TRP A 69 -10.99 -0.38 10.22
CA TRP A 69 -11.31 0.46 11.38
C TRP A 69 -11.39 1.95 11.04
N SER A 70 -10.82 2.38 9.91
CA SER A 70 -10.97 3.73 9.38
C SER A 70 -12.38 4.03 8.85
N TYR A 71 -13.23 3.02 8.61
CA TYR A 71 -14.57 3.18 8.03
C TYR A 71 -15.57 3.80 8.99
N THR A 72 -15.21 3.92 10.27
CA THR A 72 -16.02 4.62 11.27
C THR A 72 -15.34 5.93 11.66
N ASN A 73 -16.08 7.05 11.61
CA ASN A 73 -15.63 8.38 12.06
C ASN A 73 -15.31 8.45 13.58
N ALA A 74 -15.51 7.33 14.29
CA ALA A 74 -15.16 7.18 15.70
C ALA A 74 -13.66 6.99 15.93
N SER A 75 -12.90 6.48 14.95
CA SER A 75 -11.45 6.29 15.07
C SER A 75 -10.69 7.59 14.76
N VAL A 76 -9.53 7.78 15.41
CA VAL A 76 -8.63 8.94 15.18
C VAL A 76 -8.26 9.06 13.69
N TYR A 77 -8.14 7.93 13.00
CA TYR A 77 -7.88 7.85 11.56
C TYR A 77 -9.09 8.27 10.71
N GLY A 78 -10.32 7.90 11.08
CA GLY A 78 -11.53 8.35 10.40
C GLY A 78 -11.67 9.87 10.42
N LYS A 79 -11.42 10.49 11.60
CA LYS A 79 -11.41 11.96 11.74
C LYS A 79 -10.31 12.63 10.92
N MET A 80 -9.13 12.02 10.84
CA MET A 80 -8.00 12.54 10.08
C MET A 80 -8.24 12.45 8.56
N LYS A 81 -8.83 11.35 8.08
CA LYS A 81 -9.29 11.22 6.69
C LYS A 81 -10.31 12.28 6.32
N SER A 82 -11.35 12.48 7.14
CA SER A 82 -12.35 13.52 6.87
C SER A 82 -11.74 14.92 6.81
N LYS A 83 -10.72 15.20 7.64
CA LYS A 83 -10.02 16.49 7.64
C LYS A 83 -9.14 16.69 6.40
N ASP A 84 -8.56 15.62 5.87
CA ASP A 84 -7.78 15.63 4.63
C ASP A 84 -8.66 15.59 3.36
N GLY A 85 -9.99 15.67 3.47
CA GLY A 85 -10.91 15.55 2.34
C GLY A 85 -11.00 14.15 1.74
N LYS A 86 -10.51 13.14 2.46
CA LYS A 86 -10.46 11.74 2.02
C LYS A 86 -11.75 11.02 2.35
N GLU A 87 -12.30 10.32 1.36
CA GLU A 87 -13.52 9.51 1.54
C GLU A 87 -13.35 8.42 2.60
N ALA A 88 -14.33 8.34 3.50
CA ALA A 88 -14.30 7.44 4.66
C ALA A 88 -14.12 5.97 4.26
N ARG A 89 -14.63 5.55 3.09
CA ARG A 89 -14.60 4.16 2.59
C ARG A 89 -13.48 3.84 1.60
N THR A 90 -12.55 4.76 1.40
CA THR A 90 -11.48 4.59 0.42
C THR A 90 -10.18 4.24 1.14
N ASN A 91 -9.53 3.17 0.71
CA ASN A 91 -8.21 2.78 1.21
C ASN A 91 -7.17 3.59 0.48
N TYR A 92 -6.37 4.35 1.22
CA TYR A 92 -5.31 5.17 0.65
C TYR A 92 -3.98 4.43 0.80
N ILE A 93 -3.27 4.33 -0.31
CA ILE A 93 -1.99 3.65 -0.39
C ILE A 93 -0.94 4.70 -0.66
N ARG A 94 0.09 4.70 0.18
CA ARG A 94 1.26 5.52 -0.04
C ARG A 94 2.35 4.72 -0.73
N VAL A 95 2.82 5.22 -1.87
CA VAL A 95 4.01 4.67 -2.53
C VAL A 95 5.21 5.23 -1.77
N GLU A 96 5.92 4.37 -1.03
CA GLU A 96 7.05 4.78 -0.20
C GLU A 96 8.32 4.94 -1.03
N GLU A 97 8.55 3.98 -1.91
CA GLU A 97 9.75 3.86 -2.71
C GLU A 97 9.39 3.15 -4.00
N ILE A 98 9.94 3.62 -5.10
CA ILE A 98 9.81 2.96 -6.39
C ILE A 98 11.13 2.27 -6.72
N GLY A 99 11.02 1.02 -7.17
CA GLY A 99 12.14 0.23 -7.64
C GLY A 99 12.99 0.95 -8.67
N LEU A 100 14.30 0.80 -8.57
CA LEU A 100 15.26 1.40 -9.52
C LEU A 100 15.07 0.90 -10.96
N ASP A 101 14.50 -0.31 -11.13
CA ASP A 101 14.22 -0.89 -12.44
C ASP A 101 13.00 -0.26 -13.14
N ILE A 102 12.23 0.56 -12.44
CA ILE A 102 11.08 1.27 -13.00
C ILE A 102 11.56 2.56 -13.66
N ARG A 103 11.39 2.65 -14.97
CA ARG A 103 11.82 3.81 -15.78
C ARG A 103 10.69 4.74 -16.19
N ASP A 104 9.44 4.38 -15.86
CA ASP A 104 8.27 5.16 -16.25
C ASP A 104 8.21 6.48 -15.44
N PRO A 105 8.30 7.65 -16.10
CA PRO A 105 8.26 8.94 -15.41
C PRO A 105 6.97 9.23 -14.64
N LEU A 106 5.83 8.67 -15.07
CA LEU A 106 4.56 8.84 -14.39
C LEU A 106 4.55 8.04 -13.08
N LEU A 107 5.03 6.80 -13.12
CA LEU A 107 5.18 5.98 -11.92
C LEU A 107 6.15 6.63 -10.95
N LEU A 108 7.34 7.07 -11.41
CA LEU A 108 8.34 7.73 -10.56
C LEU A 108 7.78 8.94 -9.79
N ARG A 109 6.83 9.68 -10.37
CA ARG A 109 6.15 10.80 -9.70
C ARG A 109 5.25 10.40 -8.54
N LEU A 110 4.83 9.12 -8.48
CA LEU A 110 4.04 8.59 -7.38
C LEU A 110 4.86 8.38 -6.11
N GLU A 111 6.20 8.36 -6.19
CA GLU A 111 7.03 8.20 -5.00
C GLU A 111 6.69 9.24 -3.92
N LYS A 112 6.55 8.77 -2.68
CA LYS A 112 6.12 9.51 -1.48
C LYS A 112 4.71 10.08 -1.54
N ARG A 113 3.94 9.84 -2.61
CA ARG A 113 2.54 10.24 -2.73
C ARG A 113 1.61 9.18 -2.15
N GLU A 114 0.47 9.65 -1.67
CA GLU A 114 -0.63 8.83 -1.19
C GLU A 114 -1.81 9.01 -2.14
N ILE A 115 -2.30 7.90 -2.69
CA ILE A 115 -3.38 7.87 -3.67
C ILE A 115 -4.40 6.78 -3.31
N PRO A 116 -5.66 6.89 -3.78
CA PRO A 116 -6.65 5.83 -3.63
C PRO A 116 -6.15 4.49 -4.18
N MET A 117 -6.40 3.41 -3.46
CA MET A 117 -6.00 2.05 -3.86
C MET A 117 -6.51 1.67 -5.26
N GLU A 118 -7.76 2.03 -5.57
CA GLU A 118 -8.37 1.76 -6.88
C GLU A 118 -7.72 2.57 -8.00
N GLU A 119 -7.31 3.81 -7.72
CA GLU A 119 -6.55 4.62 -8.67
C GLU A 119 -5.16 4.00 -8.92
N LEU A 120 -4.47 3.57 -7.85
CA LEU A 120 -3.17 2.90 -7.95
C LEU A 120 -3.24 1.63 -8.81
N LYS A 121 -4.30 0.82 -8.64
CA LYS A 121 -4.52 -0.39 -9.46
C LYS A 121 -4.75 -0.08 -10.93
N ASN A 122 -5.40 1.04 -11.23
CA ASN A 122 -5.74 1.43 -12.60
C ASN A 122 -4.62 2.23 -13.29
N TYR A 123 -3.64 2.73 -12.55
CA TYR A 123 -2.55 3.55 -13.09
C TYR A 123 -1.79 2.87 -14.25
N ARG A 124 -1.64 1.54 -14.20
CA ARG A 124 -1.01 0.79 -15.30
C ARG A 124 -1.92 0.60 -16.52
N LYS A 125 -3.24 0.46 -16.32
CA LYS A 125 -4.21 0.30 -17.44
C LYS A 125 -4.29 1.55 -18.33
N THR A 126 -3.82 2.69 -17.84
CA THR A 126 -3.78 3.95 -18.61
C THR A 126 -2.53 4.06 -19.49
N ILE A 127 -1.55 3.16 -19.33
CA ILE A 127 -0.24 3.21 -20.00
C ILE A 127 -0.12 2.11 -21.08
N GLU A 128 -1.02 1.12 -21.08
CA GLU A 128 -1.20 0.12 -22.16
C GLU A 128 -2.11 0.65 -23.28
#